data_AF-A0A1B3SKL2-F1
#
_entry.id   AF-A0A1B3SKL2-F1
#
_cell.length_a   1.000
_cell.length_b   1.000
_cell.length_c   1.000
_cell.angle_alpha   90.00
_cell.angle_beta   90.00
_cell.angle_gamma   90.00
#
_symmetry.space_group_name_H-M   'P 1'
#
loop_
_entity.id
_entity.type
_entity.pdbx_description
1 polymer ?
#
loop_
_entity_poly.entity_id
_entity_poly.type
_entity_poly.pdbx_seq_one_letter_code
_entity_poly.pdbx_strand_id
1 'polypeptide(L)'
;MIGKYEFDKSVIEKVLKYFEPAFSTILVWIDYIKKTFRKNKIEFPYYEDIETKIKTIKYLDEFQEIKDMFLNSYELVQLYLLELDVQNINYDVDIIKPKISSLRESVLLTDEIVKYCNDFYKLNNKIPNYNELCVYFLNKLKKYSEIIYFYKSKMDNILDKQQNEIILNLQNLKDIKKWEQGLDLIIGIYDELYLETKGAENIFMDGVKSFWKVYNIFIQMQTICEIAINIEIYLQNELDT
;
A
#
# COMPACT_ATOMS: atom_id res chain seq x y z
N MET A 1 -8.37 18.62 19.99
CA MET A 1 -7.10 19.10 20.58
C MET A 1 -6.00 18.30 19.90
N ILE A 2 -4.89 18.97 19.62
CA ILE A 2 -3.75 18.55 18.83
C ILE A 2 -3.07 17.34 19.49
N GLY A 3 -3.11 16.16 18.85
CA GLY A 3 -2.27 15.02 19.25
C GLY A 3 -0.79 15.27 18.98
N LYS A 4 0.01 14.23 18.73
CA LYS A 4 1.48 14.32 18.49
C LYS A 4 1.92 15.29 17.36
N TYR A 5 1.00 15.81 16.55
CA TYR A 5 1.28 16.73 15.43
C TYR A 5 0.83 18.14 15.77
N GLU A 6 1.76 19.06 15.98
CA GLU A 6 1.53 20.48 16.31
C GLU A 6 1.07 21.28 15.08
N PHE A 7 -0.19 21.10 14.68
CA PHE A 7 -0.82 21.91 13.64
C PHE A 7 -1.67 23.03 14.23
N ASP A 8 -1.48 24.25 13.73
CA ASP A 8 -2.47 25.31 13.91
C ASP A 8 -3.78 24.96 13.17
N LYS A 9 -4.90 25.53 13.63
CA LYS A 9 -6.23 25.24 13.06
C LYS A 9 -6.34 25.59 11.57
N SER A 10 -5.61 26.58 11.07
CA SER A 10 -5.57 26.93 9.65
C SER A 10 -4.72 25.96 8.81
N VAL A 11 -3.85 25.18 9.46
CA VAL A 11 -2.94 24.22 8.85
C VAL A 11 -3.60 22.85 8.78
N ILE A 12 -4.34 22.45 9.82
CA ILE A 12 -5.01 21.13 9.88
C ILE A 12 -6.01 20.95 8.74
N GLU A 13 -6.79 21.98 8.39
CA GLU A 13 -7.75 21.93 7.26
C GLU A 13 -7.06 21.61 5.93
N LYS A 14 -5.85 22.12 5.72
CA LYS A 14 -5.06 21.84 4.50
C LYS A 14 -4.48 20.43 4.50
N VAL A 15 -4.11 19.90 5.67
CA VAL A 15 -3.63 18.52 5.81
C VAL A 15 -4.77 17.52 5.59
N LEU A 16 -5.98 17.85 6.04
CA LEU A 16 -7.16 17.00 5.86
C LEU A 16 -7.46 16.72 4.38
N LYS A 17 -7.19 17.66 3.48
CA LYS A 17 -7.33 17.47 2.03
C LYS A 17 -6.48 16.35 1.44
N TYR A 18 -5.38 15.98 2.10
CA TYR A 18 -4.57 14.83 1.71
C TYR A 18 -4.90 13.59 2.52
N PHE A 19 -5.22 13.77 3.81
CA PHE A 19 -5.57 12.67 4.71
C PHE A 19 -6.87 11.97 4.31
N GLU A 20 -7.95 12.71 4.04
CA GLU A 20 -9.27 12.15 3.75
C GLU A 20 -9.30 11.21 2.53
N PRO A 21 -8.78 11.59 1.35
CA PRO A 21 -8.72 10.68 0.21
C PRO A 21 -7.83 9.46 0.48
N ALA A 22 -6.69 9.62 1.17
CA ALA A 22 -5.83 8.49 1.54
C ALA A 22 -6.51 7.53 2.54
N PHE A 23 -7.19 8.09 3.54
CA PHE A 23 -7.96 7.35 4.53
C PHE A 23 -9.14 6.59 3.89
N SER A 24 -9.80 7.21 2.90
CA SER A 24 -10.88 6.57 2.16
C SER A 24 -10.42 5.31 1.41
N THR A 25 -9.18 5.28 0.92
CA THR A 25 -8.58 4.08 0.31
C THR A 25 -8.49 2.91 1.30
N ILE A 26 -8.26 3.16 2.60
CA ILE A 26 -8.24 2.12 3.64
C ILE A 26 -9.61 1.44 3.76
N LEU A 27 -10.70 2.21 3.77
CA LEU A 27 -12.07 1.69 3.85
C LEU A 27 -12.39 0.76 2.67
N VAL A 28 -12.02 1.18 1.46
CA VAL A 28 -12.20 0.40 0.23
C VAL A 28 -11.47 -0.94 0.31
N TRP A 29 -10.21 -0.93 0.78
CA TRP A 29 -9.43 -2.15 0.95
C TRP A 29 -10.00 -3.10 2.00
N ILE A 30 -10.49 -2.59 3.14
CA ILE A 30 -11.17 -3.40 4.16
C ILE A 30 -12.35 -4.15 3.54
N ASP A 31 -13.19 -3.44 2.77
CA ASP A 31 -14.34 -4.05 2.11
C ASP A 31 -13.94 -5.12 1.07
N TYR A 32 -12.89 -4.87 0.29
CA TYR A 32 -12.38 -5.85 -0.66
C TYR A 32 -11.83 -7.09 0.02
N ILE A 33 -11.09 -6.93 1.13
CA ILE A 33 -10.55 -8.06 1.88
C ILE A 33 -11.67 -8.87 2.51
N LYS A 34 -12.64 -8.23 3.17
CA LYS A 34 -13.82 -8.91 3.73
C LYS A 34 -14.56 -9.75 2.69
N LYS A 35 -14.81 -9.19 1.51
CA LYS A 35 -15.42 -9.92 0.39
C LYS A 35 -14.58 -11.13 -0.04
N THR A 36 -13.25 -11.00 -0.03
CA THR A 36 -12.31 -12.05 -0.43
C THR A 36 -12.26 -13.19 0.59
N PHE A 37 -12.16 -12.87 1.88
CA PHE A 37 -12.19 -13.85 2.97
C PHE A 37 -13.49 -14.65 2.98
N ARG A 38 -14.64 -13.96 2.84
CA ARG A 38 -15.96 -14.61 2.73
C ARG A 38 -16.06 -15.57 1.55
N LYS A 39 -15.57 -15.20 0.37
CA LYS A 39 -15.53 -16.08 -0.81
C LYS A 39 -14.70 -17.35 -0.57
N ASN A 40 -13.62 -17.22 0.20
CA ASN A 40 -12.74 -18.32 0.57
C ASN A 40 -13.24 -19.11 1.78
N LYS A 41 -14.39 -18.75 2.37
CA LYS A 41 -14.94 -19.35 3.60
C LYS A 41 -13.96 -19.29 4.79
N ILE A 42 -13.12 -18.25 4.81
CA ILE A 42 -12.19 -17.96 5.90
C ILE A 42 -12.81 -16.83 6.74
N GLU A 43 -12.72 -16.94 8.06
CA GLU A 43 -13.09 -15.84 8.95
C GLU A 43 -12.08 -14.70 8.81
N PHE A 44 -12.55 -13.46 8.92
CA PHE A 44 -11.68 -12.29 8.93
C PHE A 44 -11.52 -11.79 10.36
N PRO A 45 -10.70 -12.45 11.19
CA PRO A 45 -10.64 -12.12 12.60
C PRO A 45 -9.97 -10.75 12.80
N TYR A 46 -10.33 -10.07 13.89
CA TYR A 46 -9.64 -8.87 14.40
C TYR A 46 -9.79 -7.56 13.61
N TYR A 47 -10.62 -7.52 12.57
CA TYR A 47 -10.85 -6.30 11.77
C TYR A 47 -12.17 -5.58 12.03
N GLU A 48 -13.15 -6.21 12.68
CA GLU A 48 -14.44 -5.57 12.98
C GLU A 48 -14.27 -4.38 13.94
N ASP A 49 -13.40 -4.52 14.95
CA ASP A 49 -13.07 -3.43 15.87
C ASP A 49 -12.35 -2.27 15.17
N ILE A 50 -11.45 -2.59 14.24
CA ILE A 50 -10.72 -1.60 13.43
C ILE A 50 -11.71 -0.86 12.53
N GLU A 51 -12.56 -1.57 11.82
CA GLU A 51 -13.59 -0.98 10.95
C GLU A 51 -14.55 -0.09 11.75
N THR A 52 -14.95 -0.53 12.93
CA THR A 52 -15.79 0.27 13.83
C THR A 52 -15.09 1.56 14.24
N LYS A 53 -13.83 1.50 14.68
CA LYS A 53 -13.06 2.70 15.03
C LYS A 53 -12.84 3.64 13.85
N ILE A 54 -12.53 3.11 12.66
CA ILE A 54 -12.37 3.87 11.42
C ILE A 54 -13.65 4.65 11.10
N LYS A 55 -14.83 4.03 11.25
CA LYS A 55 -16.11 4.70 10.99
C LYS A 55 -16.48 5.76 12.02
N THR A 56 -15.90 5.72 13.22
CA THR A 56 -16.20 6.65 14.31
C THR A 56 -15.13 7.71 14.54
N ILE A 57 -14.07 7.73 13.74
CA ILE A 57 -12.97 8.67 13.89
C ILE A 57 -13.48 10.11 13.77
N LYS A 58 -13.08 10.95 14.72
CA LYS A 58 -13.44 12.39 14.75
C LYS A 58 -12.23 13.29 14.60
N TYR A 59 -11.06 12.82 15.04
CA TYR A 59 -9.85 13.62 15.06
C TYR A 59 -8.68 12.87 14.42
N LEU A 60 -7.77 13.63 13.80
CA LEU A 60 -6.62 13.09 13.08
C LEU A 60 -5.66 12.29 13.98
N ASP A 61 -5.57 12.63 15.26
CA ASP A 61 -4.72 11.96 16.24
C ASP A 61 -5.24 10.57 16.65
N GLU A 62 -6.56 10.36 16.64
CA GLU A 62 -7.18 9.05 16.85
C GLU A 62 -6.73 8.04 15.79
N PHE A 63 -6.31 8.49 14.60
CA PHE A 63 -5.77 7.61 13.57
C PHE A 63 -4.51 6.85 14.02
N GLN A 64 -3.73 7.40 14.94
CA GLN A 64 -2.55 6.71 15.48
C GLN A 64 -2.94 5.44 16.22
N GLU A 65 -3.99 5.49 17.05
CA GLU A 65 -4.49 4.31 17.75
C GLU A 65 -5.02 3.27 16.76
N ILE A 66 -5.72 3.72 15.72
CA ILE A 66 -6.23 2.83 14.66
C ILE A 66 -5.08 2.15 13.94
N LYS A 67 -4.03 2.90 13.59
CA LYS A 67 -2.83 2.37 12.94
C LYS A 67 -2.16 1.30 13.81
N ASP A 68 -1.95 1.59 15.09
CA ASP A 68 -1.27 0.66 16.00
C ASP A 68 -2.11 -0.61 16.20
N MET A 69 -3.43 -0.48 16.36
CA MET A 69 -4.35 -1.62 16.40
C MET A 69 -4.31 -2.41 15.09
N PHE A 70 -4.31 -1.73 13.95
CA PHE A 70 -4.24 -2.35 12.64
C PHE A 70 -2.96 -3.14 12.45
N LEU A 71 -1.80 -2.61 12.85
CA LEU A 71 -0.52 -3.31 12.71
C LEU A 71 -0.49 -4.58 13.55
N ASN A 72 -1.04 -4.56 14.76
CA ASN A 72 -1.20 -5.75 15.59
C ASN A 72 -2.12 -6.79 14.91
N SER A 73 -3.30 -6.36 14.43
CA SER A 73 -4.22 -7.26 13.73
C SER A 73 -3.63 -7.82 12.43
N TYR A 74 -2.85 -7.03 11.70
CA TYR A 74 -2.14 -7.46 10.50
C TYR A 74 -1.20 -8.63 10.82
N GLU A 75 -0.40 -8.53 11.89
CA GLU A 75 0.49 -9.62 12.31
C GLU A 75 -0.29 -10.88 12.69
N LEU A 76 -1.38 -10.74 13.44
CA LEU A 76 -2.26 -11.86 13.79
C LEU A 76 -2.85 -12.54 12.55
N VAL A 77 -3.21 -11.77 11.53
CA VAL A 77 -3.76 -12.31 10.28
C VAL A 77 -2.68 -13.02 9.47
N GLN A 78 -1.44 -12.52 9.43
CA GLN A 78 -0.33 -13.24 8.82
C GLN A 78 -0.07 -14.58 9.50
N LEU A 79 -0.12 -14.62 10.84
CA LEU A 79 0.00 -15.86 11.61
C LEU A 79 -1.14 -16.83 11.33
N TYR A 80 -2.37 -16.32 11.24
CA TYR A 80 -3.53 -17.13 10.90
C TYR A 80 -3.43 -17.73 9.50
N LEU A 81 -3.02 -16.96 8.49
CA LEU A 81 -2.79 -17.49 7.14
C LEU A 81 -1.69 -18.57 7.12
N LEU A 82 -0.63 -18.39 7.90
CA LEU A 82 0.41 -19.40 8.07
C LEU A 82 -0.13 -20.68 8.74
N GLU A 83 -1.00 -20.54 9.73
CA GLU A 83 -1.67 -21.68 10.36
C GLU A 83 -2.53 -22.46 9.35
N LEU A 84 -3.29 -21.75 8.50
CA LEU A 84 -4.05 -22.37 7.41
C LEU A 84 -3.14 -23.12 6.43
N ASP A 85 -1.98 -22.53 6.07
CA ASP A 85 -0.96 -23.16 5.22
C ASP A 85 -0.45 -24.47 5.87
N VAL A 86 -0.13 -24.45 7.17
CA VAL A 86 0.33 -25.64 7.93
C VAL A 86 -0.76 -26.71 8.04
N GLN A 87 -2.02 -26.31 8.17
CA GLN A 87 -3.16 -27.21 8.24
C GLN A 87 -3.59 -27.75 6.86
N ASN A 88 -2.92 -27.34 5.77
CA ASN A 88 -3.29 -27.66 4.38
C ASN A 88 -4.73 -27.27 4.03
N ILE A 89 -5.24 -26.20 4.64
CA ILE A 89 -6.54 -25.64 4.26
C ILE A 89 -6.34 -24.89 2.94
N ASN A 90 -7.11 -25.27 1.92
CA ASN A 90 -7.00 -24.64 0.61
C ASN A 90 -7.71 -23.27 0.59
N TYR A 91 -6.99 -22.22 0.22
CA TYR A 91 -7.52 -20.89 0.01
C TYR A 91 -6.71 -20.14 -1.05
N ASP A 92 -7.32 -19.11 -1.65
CA ASP A 92 -6.66 -18.28 -2.67
C ASP A 92 -5.65 -17.32 -2.02
N VAL A 93 -4.52 -17.87 -1.58
CA VAL A 93 -3.41 -17.16 -0.92
C VAL A 93 -2.88 -16.01 -1.77
N ASP A 94 -2.82 -16.22 -3.08
CA ASP A 94 -2.33 -15.27 -4.07
C ASP A 94 -3.30 -14.10 -4.27
N ILE A 95 -4.57 -14.25 -3.87
CA ILE A 95 -5.55 -13.16 -3.90
C ILE A 95 -5.61 -12.46 -2.54
N ILE A 96 -5.45 -13.19 -1.45
CA ILE A 96 -5.59 -12.67 -0.09
C ILE A 96 -4.36 -11.87 0.35
N LYS A 97 -3.14 -12.42 0.21
CA LYS A 97 -1.91 -11.79 0.70
C LYS A 97 -1.62 -10.43 0.04
N PRO A 98 -1.82 -10.24 -1.28
CA PRO A 98 -1.61 -8.93 -1.91
C PRO A 98 -2.56 -7.86 -1.36
N LYS A 99 -3.85 -8.17 -1.19
CA LYS A 99 -4.84 -7.20 -0.68
C LYS A 99 -4.53 -6.77 0.74
N ILE A 100 -4.13 -7.71 1.60
CA ILE A 100 -3.70 -7.39 2.97
C ILE A 100 -2.45 -6.51 2.96
N SER A 101 -1.53 -6.74 2.02
CA SER A 101 -0.34 -5.90 1.82
C SER A 101 -0.72 -4.48 1.36
N SER A 102 -1.65 -4.34 0.42
CA SER A 102 -2.20 -3.04 -0.01
C SER A 102 -2.88 -2.29 1.14
N LEU A 103 -3.69 -2.98 1.96
CA LEU A 103 -4.32 -2.35 3.12
C LEU A 103 -3.27 -1.84 4.11
N ARG A 104 -2.22 -2.64 4.39
CA ARG A 104 -1.12 -2.22 5.25
C ARG A 104 -0.39 -1.02 4.70
N GLU A 105 -0.06 -1.01 3.42
CA GLU A 105 0.60 0.13 2.79
C GLU A 105 -0.28 1.37 2.85
N SER A 106 -1.59 1.23 2.64
CA SER A 106 -2.54 2.34 2.73
C SER A 106 -2.57 2.97 4.11
N VAL A 107 -2.63 2.16 5.16
CA VAL A 107 -2.59 2.62 6.55
C VAL A 107 -1.29 3.35 6.88
N LEU A 108 -0.15 2.76 6.49
CA LEU A 108 1.17 3.36 6.75
C LEU A 108 1.37 4.66 5.96
N LEU A 109 1.01 4.67 4.68
CA LEU A 109 1.19 5.83 3.82
C LEU A 109 0.31 7.00 4.27
N THR A 110 -0.91 6.72 4.75
CA THR A 110 -1.80 7.75 5.28
C THR A 110 -1.17 8.48 6.48
N ASP A 111 -0.56 7.74 7.42
CA ASP A 111 0.18 8.32 8.55
C ASP A 111 1.42 9.11 8.08
N GLU A 112 2.16 8.55 7.14
CA GLU A 112 3.36 9.20 6.60
C GLU A 112 3.05 10.49 5.83
N ILE A 113 1.93 10.58 5.11
CA ILE A 113 1.50 11.82 4.44
C ILE A 113 1.31 12.94 5.47
N VAL A 114 0.65 12.64 6.60
CA VAL A 114 0.45 13.59 7.68
C VAL A 114 1.79 14.02 8.29
N LYS A 115 2.69 13.07 8.53
CA LYS A 115 4.06 13.35 9.01
C LYS A 115 4.83 14.23 8.04
N TYR A 116 4.80 13.91 6.75
CA TYR A 116 5.46 14.69 5.71
C TYR A 116 4.93 16.13 5.69
N CYS A 117 3.61 16.32 5.79
CA CYS A 117 3.01 17.65 5.86
C CYS A 117 3.48 18.43 7.10
N ASN A 118 3.56 17.78 8.27
CA ASN A 118 4.05 18.38 9.50
C ASN A 118 5.53 18.78 9.40
N ASP A 119 6.38 17.88 8.92
CA ASP A 119 7.82 18.14 8.78
C ASP A 119 8.08 19.24 7.74
N PHE A 120 7.34 19.22 6.64
CA PHE A 120 7.40 20.26 5.61
C PHE A 120 6.94 21.62 6.15
N TYR A 121 5.88 21.65 6.97
CA TYR A 121 5.40 22.87 7.62
C TYR A 121 6.43 23.45 8.58
N LYS A 122 7.04 22.63 9.44
CA LYS A 122 8.08 23.07 10.38
C LYS A 122 9.28 23.72 9.69
N LEU A 123 9.63 23.26 8.49
CA LEU A 123 10.77 23.75 7.73
C LEU A 123 10.45 24.95 6.83
N ASN A 124 9.23 25.01 6.27
CA ASN A 124 8.89 25.96 5.21
C ASN A 124 7.76 26.94 5.58
N ASN A 125 7.14 26.79 6.76
CA ASN A 125 5.96 27.54 7.21
C ASN A 125 4.78 27.49 6.24
N LYS A 126 4.68 26.43 5.44
CA LYS A 126 3.55 26.14 4.53
C LYS A 126 3.31 24.64 4.42
N ILE A 127 2.09 24.23 4.06
CA ILE A 127 1.77 22.84 3.69
C ILE A 127 2.27 22.58 2.26
N PRO A 128 2.80 21.37 1.95
CA PRO A 128 3.24 21.05 0.61
C PRO A 128 2.07 21.16 -0.37
N ASN A 129 2.31 21.67 -1.58
CA ASN A 129 1.35 21.53 -2.67
C ASN A 129 1.36 20.10 -3.24
N TYR A 130 0.42 19.78 -4.14
CA TYR A 130 0.31 18.45 -4.72
C TYR A 130 1.60 18.01 -5.43
N ASN A 131 2.28 18.90 -6.17
CA ASN A 131 3.55 18.56 -6.83
C ASN A 131 4.67 18.22 -5.83
N GLU A 132 4.75 18.95 -4.71
CA GLU A 132 5.68 18.67 -3.61
C GLU A 132 5.37 17.32 -2.94
N LEU A 133 4.09 16.93 -2.90
CA LEU A 133 3.66 15.61 -2.43
C LEU A 133 3.94 14.49 -3.47
N CYS A 134 3.83 14.76 -4.77
CA CYS A 134 4.24 13.82 -5.82
C CYS A 134 5.73 13.50 -5.73
N VAL A 135 6.58 14.49 -5.43
CA VAL A 135 8.02 14.25 -5.20
C VAL A 135 8.23 13.28 -4.04
N TYR A 136 7.45 13.41 -2.96
CA TYR A 136 7.47 12.47 -1.84
C TYR A 136 7.11 11.03 -2.29
N PHE A 137 6.01 10.86 -3.02
CA PHE A 137 5.59 9.55 -3.54
C PHE A 137 6.63 8.93 -4.49
N LEU A 138 7.15 9.70 -5.44
CA LEU A 138 8.19 9.24 -6.39
C LEU A 138 9.45 8.78 -5.68
N ASN A 139 9.88 9.48 -4.62
CA ASN A 139 11.04 9.08 -3.83
C ASN A 139 10.78 7.75 -3.11
N LYS A 140 9.56 7.51 -2.62
CA LYS A 140 9.19 6.24 -1.99
C LYS A 140 9.14 5.10 -3.01
N LEU A 141 8.58 5.33 -4.20
CA LEU A 141 8.59 4.37 -5.32
C LEU A 141 10.03 3.99 -5.73
N LYS A 142 10.94 4.97 -5.81
CA LYS A 142 12.35 4.72 -6.10
C LYS A 142 13.03 3.87 -5.03
N LYS A 143 12.78 4.13 -3.74
CA LYS A 143 13.29 3.28 -2.65
C LYS A 143 12.80 1.84 -2.78
N TYR A 144 11.54 1.62 -3.14
CA TYR A 144 11.04 0.27 -3.40
C TYR A 144 11.72 -0.39 -4.61
N SER A 145 11.96 0.35 -5.69
CA SER A 145 12.74 -0.17 -6.83
C SER A 145 14.16 -0.58 -6.46
N GLU A 146 14.83 0.17 -5.56
CA GLU A 146 16.17 -0.17 -5.07
C GLU A 146 16.15 -1.49 -4.28
N ILE A 147 15.11 -1.72 -3.47
CA ILE A 147 14.92 -2.98 -2.75
C ILE A 147 14.70 -4.14 -3.74
N ILE A 148 13.93 -3.93 -4.80
CA ILE A 148 13.73 -4.93 -5.86
C ILE A 148 15.07 -5.28 -6.54
N TYR A 149 15.89 -4.28 -6.89
CA TYR A 149 17.21 -4.51 -7.47
C TYR A 149 18.15 -5.25 -6.51
N PHE A 150 18.07 -4.96 -5.21
CA PHE A 150 18.81 -5.73 -4.21
C PHE A 150 18.43 -7.20 -4.23
N TYR A 151 17.15 -7.55 -4.33
CA TYR A 151 16.72 -8.94 -4.48
C TYR A 151 17.15 -9.55 -5.82
N LYS A 152 16.98 -8.84 -6.94
CA LYS A 152 17.43 -9.28 -8.27
C LYS A 152 18.92 -9.59 -8.29
N SER A 153 19.76 -8.78 -7.63
CA SER A 153 21.22 -9.01 -7.57
C SER A 153 21.62 -10.32 -6.91
N LYS A 154 20.71 -10.95 -6.17
CA LYS A 154 20.93 -12.21 -5.46
C LYS A 154 20.29 -13.41 -6.18
N MET A 155 19.39 -13.17 -7.14
CA MET A 155 18.60 -14.20 -7.80
C MET A 155 18.19 -13.74 -9.20
N ASP A 156 18.72 -14.41 -10.23
CA ASP A 156 18.56 -13.99 -11.63
C ASP A 156 17.11 -14.09 -12.15
N ASN A 157 16.29 -14.97 -11.57
CA ASN A 157 14.94 -15.28 -12.04
C ASN A 157 13.83 -14.46 -11.38
N ILE A 158 14.16 -13.41 -10.63
CA ILE A 158 13.14 -12.58 -9.95
C ILE A 158 12.41 -11.65 -10.93
N LEU A 159 13.14 -11.08 -11.90
CA LEU A 159 12.60 -10.20 -12.92
C LEU A 159 13.06 -10.66 -14.29
N ASP A 160 12.12 -10.80 -15.22
CA ASP A 160 12.46 -11.00 -16.62
C ASP A 160 13.07 -9.72 -17.23
N LYS A 161 13.44 -9.82 -18.52
CA LYS A 161 14.02 -8.70 -19.26
C LYS A 161 13.04 -7.53 -19.41
N GLN A 162 11.78 -7.80 -19.70
CA GLN A 162 10.74 -6.78 -19.93
C GLN A 162 10.41 -6.02 -18.65
N GLN A 163 10.16 -6.72 -17.55
CA GLN A 163 9.93 -6.15 -16.22
C GLN A 163 11.11 -5.29 -15.78
N ASN A 164 12.34 -5.77 -16.01
CA ASN A 164 13.55 -5.01 -15.69
C ASN A 164 13.65 -3.71 -16.50
N GLU A 165 13.34 -3.75 -17.80
CA GLU A 165 13.32 -2.55 -18.66
C GLU A 165 12.23 -1.56 -18.24
N ILE A 166 11.04 -2.04 -17.84
CA ILE A 166 9.97 -1.18 -17.33
C ILE A 166 10.44 -0.43 -16.08
N ILE A 167 11.01 -1.12 -15.08
CA ILE A 167 11.46 -0.47 -13.84
C ILE A 167 12.53 0.59 -14.12
N LEU A 168 13.51 0.28 -14.98
CA LEU A 168 14.55 1.25 -15.37
C LEU A 168 13.95 2.51 -16.02
N ASN A 169 12.94 2.34 -16.85
CA ASN A 169 12.23 3.46 -17.46
C ASN A 169 11.47 4.27 -16.40
N LEU A 170 10.74 3.60 -15.51
CA LEU A 170 9.95 4.24 -14.45
C LEU A 170 10.81 5.12 -13.54
N GLN A 171 12.01 4.68 -13.16
CA GLN A 171 12.93 5.45 -12.29
C GLN A 171 13.26 6.86 -12.83
N ASN A 172 13.19 7.04 -14.15
CA ASN A 172 13.47 8.31 -14.82
C ASN A 172 12.21 9.18 -15.00
N LEU A 173 11.02 8.64 -14.71
CA LEU A 173 9.76 9.36 -14.84
C LEU A 173 9.40 10.15 -13.58
N LYS A 174 8.70 11.26 -13.80
CA LYS A 174 8.15 12.13 -12.75
C LYS A 174 6.62 12.06 -12.65
N ASP A 175 5.99 11.18 -13.43
CA ASP A 175 4.55 11.11 -13.60
C ASP A 175 4.01 9.86 -12.91
N ILE A 176 3.23 10.04 -11.85
CA ILE A 176 2.66 8.95 -11.04
C ILE A 176 1.74 8.04 -11.87
N LYS A 177 0.99 8.57 -12.84
CA LYS A 177 0.09 7.74 -13.67
C LYS A 177 0.87 6.80 -14.57
N LYS A 178 2.05 7.23 -15.04
CA LYS A 178 2.95 6.34 -15.79
C LYS A 178 3.57 5.27 -14.90
N TRP A 179 3.84 5.60 -13.64
CA TRP A 179 4.27 4.60 -12.65
C TRP A 179 3.18 3.55 -12.43
N GLU A 180 1.93 3.96 -12.19
CA GLU A 180 0.78 3.06 -12.07
C GLU A 180 0.66 2.11 -13.26
N GLN A 181 0.62 2.65 -14.49
CA GLN A 181 0.51 1.85 -15.71
C GLN A 181 1.68 0.87 -15.90
N GLY A 182 2.91 1.30 -15.58
CA GLY A 182 4.08 0.43 -15.67
C GLY A 182 4.05 -0.69 -14.64
N LEU A 183 3.55 -0.40 -13.44
CA LEU A 183 3.38 -1.38 -12.37
C LEU A 183 2.28 -2.39 -12.70
N ASP A 184 1.16 -1.95 -13.27
CA ASP A 184 0.09 -2.84 -13.76
C ASP A 184 0.62 -3.83 -14.80
N LEU A 185 1.46 -3.38 -15.73
CA LEU A 185 2.11 -4.25 -16.71
C LEU A 185 3.04 -5.27 -16.04
N ILE A 186 3.83 -4.85 -15.06
CA ILE A 186 4.72 -5.77 -14.33
C ILE A 186 3.89 -6.81 -13.58
N ILE A 187 2.88 -6.39 -12.81
CA ILE A 187 2.00 -7.26 -12.02
C ILE A 187 1.27 -8.24 -12.94
N GLY A 188 0.76 -7.79 -14.09
CA GLY A 188 0.14 -8.66 -15.09
C GLY A 188 1.07 -9.78 -15.58
N ILE A 189 2.35 -9.46 -15.84
CA ILE A 189 3.36 -10.47 -16.21
C ILE A 189 3.58 -11.48 -15.08
N TYR A 190 3.61 -11.04 -13.82
CA TYR A 190 3.71 -11.94 -12.66
C TYR A 190 2.50 -12.89 -12.59
N ASP A 191 1.29 -12.36 -12.78
CA ASP A 191 0.06 -13.13 -12.72
C ASP A 191 -0.01 -14.16 -13.87
N GLU A 192 0.44 -13.80 -15.09
CA GLU A 192 0.54 -14.71 -16.24
C GLU A 192 1.52 -15.85 -16.00
N LEU A 193 2.74 -15.54 -15.53
CA LEU A 193 3.76 -16.54 -15.19
C LEU A 193 3.25 -17.51 -14.11
N TYR A 194 2.44 -17.03 -13.16
CA TYR A 194 1.85 -17.86 -12.13
C TYR A 194 0.70 -18.75 -12.64
N LEU A 195 -0.16 -18.22 -13.51
CA LEU A 195 -1.21 -19.02 -14.17
C LEU A 195 -0.62 -20.17 -14.98
N GLU A 196 0.53 -19.96 -15.61
CA GLU A 196 1.27 -20.99 -16.34
C GLU A 196 2.00 -22.00 -15.42
N THR A 197 2.35 -21.59 -14.20
CA THR A 197 3.13 -22.40 -13.23
C THR A 197 2.30 -23.02 -12.10
N LYS A 198 0.97 -23.15 -12.25
CA LYS A 198 0.10 -23.98 -11.37
C LYS A 198 0.54 -25.45 -11.18
N GLY A 199 1.70 -25.86 -11.67
CA GLY A 199 2.38 -27.12 -11.41
C GLY A 199 3.80 -27.02 -10.80
N ALA A 200 4.22 -25.91 -10.22
CA ALA A 200 5.53 -25.84 -9.52
C ALA A 200 5.38 -26.13 -8.03
N GLU A 201 5.34 -27.42 -7.71
CA GLU A 201 5.51 -27.97 -6.37
C GLU A 201 6.82 -27.43 -5.71
N ASN A 202 6.69 -26.41 -4.85
CA ASN A 202 7.43 -26.18 -3.60
C ASN A 202 7.46 -24.68 -3.24
N ILE A 203 6.41 -24.24 -2.55
CA ILE A 203 6.32 -22.95 -1.81
C ILE A 203 7.46 -22.71 -0.80
N PHE A 204 8.34 -23.69 -0.57
CA PHE A 204 9.48 -23.63 0.35
C PHE A 204 10.87 -23.53 -0.31
N MET A 205 10.98 -23.49 -1.65
CA MET A 205 12.28 -23.20 -2.28
C MET A 205 12.62 -21.72 -2.12
N ASP A 206 13.87 -21.40 -1.74
CA ASP A 206 14.34 -20.04 -1.44
C ASP A 206 14.08 -19.00 -2.55
N GLY A 207 13.95 -19.45 -3.80
CA GLY A 207 13.56 -18.62 -4.95
C GLY A 207 12.10 -18.16 -4.92
N VAL A 208 11.16 -19.03 -4.51
CA VAL A 208 9.71 -18.73 -4.48
C VAL A 208 9.39 -17.70 -3.41
N LYS A 209 10.04 -17.77 -2.24
CA LYS A 209 9.88 -16.77 -1.18
C LYS A 209 10.34 -15.38 -1.62
N SER A 210 11.43 -15.31 -2.39
CA SER A 210 11.98 -14.04 -2.88
C SER A 210 11.14 -13.46 -4.02
N PHE A 211 10.60 -14.31 -4.88
CA PHE A 211 9.61 -13.94 -5.89
C PHE A 211 8.39 -13.26 -5.25
N TRP A 212 7.75 -13.90 -4.26
CA TRP A 212 6.57 -13.32 -3.58
C TRP A 212 6.88 -12.04 -2.81
N LYS A 213 8.09 -11.92 -2.26
CA LYS A 213 8.53 -10.66 -1.65
C LYS A 213 8.59 -9.53 -2.67
N VAL A 214 9.15 -9.77 -3.84
CA VAL A 214 9.23 -8.75 -4.90
C VAL A 214 7.85 -8.42 -5.46
N TYR A 215 7.00 -9.42 -5.69
CA TYR A 215 5.61 -9.21 -6.08
C TYR A 215 4.87 -8.32 -5.08
N ASN A 216 4.98 -8.61 -3.78
CA ASN A 216 4.37 -7.78 -2.74
C ASN A 216 4.91 -6.34 -2.73
N ILE A 217 6.19 -6.13 -3.05
CA ILE A 217 6.73 -4.77 -3.20
C ILE A 217 6.07 -4.05 -4.38
N PHE A 218 5.84 -4.71 -5.51
CA PHE A 218 5.08 -4.10 -6.62
C PHE A 218 3.65 -3.73 -6.22
N ILE A 219 2.97 -4.58 -5.46
CA ILE A 219 1.63 -4.29 -4.93
C ILE A 219 1.63 -3.06 -4.00
N GLN A 220 2.66 -2.92 -3.16
CA GLN A 220 2.83 -1.72 -2.32
C GLN A 220 3.10 -0.47 -3.16
N MET A 221 3.94 -0.58 -4.20
CA MET A 221 4.19 0.52 -5.13
C MET A 221 2.92 0.94 -5.88
N GLN A 222 2.11 -0.01 -6.32
CA GLN A 222 0.82 0.25 -6.95
C GLN A 222 -0.11 1.00 -6.01
N THR A 223 -0.20 0.55 -4.75
CA THR A 223 -1.01 1.20 -3.72
C THR A 223 -0.60 2.66 -3.47
N ILE A 224 0.71 2.98 -3.53
CA ILE A 224 1.18 4.37 -3.45
C ILE A 224 0.63 5.21 -4.61
N CYS A 225 0.66 4.65 -5.82
CA CYS A 225 0.17 5.35 -7.01
C CYS A 225 -1.34 5.60 -6.92
N GLU A 226 -2.12 4.59 -6.53
CA GLU A 226 -3.57 4.70 -6.31
C GLU A 226 -3.92 5.83 -5.33
N ILE A 227 -3.23 5.89 -4.18
CA ILE A 227 -3.45 6.94 -3.17
C ILE A 227 -3.11 8.32 -3.73
N ALA A 228 -1.97 8.44 -4.43
CA ALA A 228 -1.53 9.70 -5.02
C ALA A 228 -2.51 10.22 -6.09
N ILE A 229 -3.11 9.32 -6.87
CA ILE A 229 -4.13 9.64 -7.89
C ILE A 229 -5.46 10.00 -7.22
N ASN A 230 -5.88 9.27 -6.18
CA ASN A 230 -7.09 9.60 -5.42
C ASN A 230 -7.01 11.00 -4.80
N ILE A 231 -5.84 11.38 -4.28
CA ILE A 231 -5.59 12.74 -3.79
C ILE A 231 -5.71 13.75 -4.94
N GLU A 232 -5.14 13.49 -6.11
CA GLU A 232 -5.24 14.39 -7.27
C GLU A 232 -6.70 14.66 -7.63
N ILE A 233 -7.50 13.60 -7.78
CA ILE A 233 -8.91 13.65 -8.17
C ILE A 233 -9.72 14.43 -7.13
N TYR A 234 -9.49 14.16 -5.84
CA TYR A 234 -10.18 14.87 -4.76
C TYR A 234 -9.89 16.39 -4.83
N LEU A 235 -8.63 16.78 -4.99
CA LEU A 235 -8.23 18.19 -5.07
C LEU A 235 -8.78 18.89 -6.30
N GLN A 236 -8.89 18.19 -7.44
CA GLN A 236 -9.50 18.74 -8.66
C GLN A 236 -10.99 19.01 -8.46
N ASN A 237 -11.72 18.06 -7.87
CA ASN A 237 -13.16 18.21 -7.62
C ASN A 237 -13.49 19.37 -6.67
N GLU A 238 -12.62 19.69 -5.71
CA GLU A 238 -12.79 20.86 -4.83
C GLU A 238 -12.57 22.21 -5.52
N LEU A 239 -11.81 22.24 -6.63
CA LEU A 239 -11.58 23.48 -7.39
C LEU A 239 -12.78 23.83 -8.29
N ASP A 240 -13.61 22.84 -8.61
CA ASP A 240 -14.78 22.97 -9.47
C ASP A 240 -16.08 23.31 -8.68
N THR A 241 -16.02 23.37 -7.35
CA THR A 241 -17.12 23.73 -6.42
C THR A 241 -16.92 25.10 -5.78
#